data_AF-A0A7S4MBQ9-F1
#
_entry.id   AF-A0A7S4MBQ9-F1
#
_cell.length_a   1.000
_cell.length_b   1.000
_cell.length_c   1.000
_cell.angle_alpha   90.00
_cell.angle_beta   90.00
_cell.angle_gamma   90.00
#
_symmetry.space_group_name_H-M   'P 1'
#
loop_
_entity.id
_entity.type
_entity.pdbx_description
1 polymer ?
#
loop_
_entity_poly.entity_id
_entity_poly.type
_entity_poly.pdbx_seq_one_letter_code
_entity_poly.pdbx_strand_id
1 'polypeptide(L)'
;AAITKTLAPIMCHMSEEIFENIPDAMKKALFSIGAKESELFSVFQTGWLSLPTEWNKPEIIKEWKQIKELKDAVNIQVEQKRRDKEIRQGMDATVRITLHPDSELSKLLSAQENLHLTFNVSSVELCSGSNQQPEISVAKSSKQKCERCWLFLANSVAPQSSRTNLLINPHGIMRFIDVKAKQRKAH
;
A
#
# COMPACT_ATOMS: atom_id res chain seq x y z
N ALA A 1 0.19 12.37 12.68
CA ALA A 1 0.38 12.59 14.13
C ALA A 1 1.77 12.24 14.61
N ALA A 2 2.19 10.97 14.61
CA ALA A 2 3.50 10.61 15.19
C ALA A 2 4.69 11.34 14.53
N ILE A 3 4.72 11.35 13.19
CA ILE A 3 5.72 12.06 12.39
C ILE A 3 5.62 13.57 12.63
N THR A 4 4.41 14.15 12.57
CA THR A 4 4.19 15.57 12.82
C THR A 4 4.71 16.02 14.20
N LYS A 5 4.45 15.23 15.26
CA LYS A 5 4.92 15.53 16.63
C LYS A 5 6.44 15.43 16.76
N THR A 6 7.06 14.42 16.15
CA THR A 6 8.52 14.23 16.22
C THR A 6 9.29 15.30 15.46
N LEU A 7 8.71 15.81 14.38
CA LEU A 7 9.31 16.87 13.58
C LEU A 7 9.04 18.27 14.15
N ALA A 8 8.04 18.45 15.01
CA ALA A 8 7.65 19.76 15.55
C ALA A 8 8.82 20.57 16.15
N PRO A 9 9.75 19.99 16.95
CA PRO A 9 10.87 20.76 17.51
C PRO A 9 11.88 21.26 16.47
N ILE A 10 11.92 20.67 15.27
CA ILE A 10 12.91 20.98 14.22
C ILE A 10 12.25 21.81 13.11
N MET A 11 11.07 21.37 12.66
CA MET A 11 10.34 21.96 11.55
C MET A 11 9.05 22.57 12.07
N CYS A 12 9.19 23.63 12.86
CA CYS A 12 8.12 24.17 13.68
C CYS A 12 6.91 24.63 12.86
N HIS A 13 7.13 25.51 11.89
CA HIS A 13 6.06 26.06 11.06
C HIS A 13 5.37 25.01 10.20
N MET A 14 6.13 24.11 9.57
CA MET A 14 5.55 23.05 8.74
C MET A 14 4.77 22.03 9.57
N SER A 15 5.25 21.71 10.78
CA SER A 15 4.52 20.79 11.66
C SER A 15 3.21 21.40 12.14
N GLU A 16 3.19 22.72 12.38
CA GLU A 16 1.98 23.46 12.72
C GLU A 16 1.01 23.52 11.52
N GLU A 17 1.49 23.82 10.32
CA GLU A 17 0.66 23.85 9.12
C GLU A 17 0.04 22.48 8.81
N ILE A 18 0.82 21.40 8.93
CA ILE A 18 0.29 20.03 8.79
C ILE A 18 -0.77 19.78 9.86
N PHE A 19 -0.51 20.20 11.11
CA PHE A 19 -1.43 20.01 12.20
C PHE A 19 -2.76 20.76 11.97
N GLU A 20 -2.72 22.01 11.53
CA GLU A 20 -3.89 22.83 11.23
C GLU A 20 -4.76 22.21 10.13
N ASN A 21 -4.14 21.64 9.09
CA ASN A 21 -4.80 21.03 7.93
C ASN A 21 -5.33 19.60 8.16
N ILE A 22 -5.05 18.97 9.31
CA ILE A 22 -5.70 17.69 9.65
C ILE A 22 -7.18 17.96 9.95
N PRO A 23 -8.14 17.11 9.54
CA PRO A 23 -9.54 17.30 9.93
C PRO A 23 -9.74 17.24 11.45
N ASP A 24 -10.56 18.12 12.03
CA ASP A 24 -10.71 18.20 13.50
C ASP A 24 -11.18 16.89 14.15
N ALA A 25 -12.04 16.14 13.45
CA ALA A 25 -12.46 14.80 13.87
C ALA A 25 -11.26 13.83 14.03
N MET A 26 -10.26 13.96 13.15
CA MET A 26 -9.02 13.18 13.23
C MET A 26 -8.06 13.73 14.28
N LYS A 27 -7.99 15.06 14.50
CA LYS A 27 -7.12 15.65 15.53
C LYS A 27 -7.45 15.07 16.92
N LYS A 28 -8.74 15.00 17.27
CA LYS A 28 -9.21 14.43 18.55
C LYS A 28 -8.73 12.98 18.74
N ALA A 29 -8.85 12.14 17.70
CA ALA A 29 -8.44 10.74 17.74
C ALA A 29 -6.91 10.54 17.74
N LEU A 30 -6.19 11.33 16.96
CA LEU A 30 -4.76 11.10 16.68
C LEU A 30 -3.81 11.75 17.69
N PHE A 31 -4.24 12.81 18.38
CA PHE A 31 -3.39 13.59 19.29
C PHE A 31 -3.81 13.46 20.76
N SER A 32 -4.76 12.56 21.07
CA SER A 32 -5.26 12.28 22.43
C SER A 32 -5.60 13.58 23.19
N ILE A 33 -6.25 14.50 22.49
CA ILE A 33 -6.53 15.84 23.01
C ILE A 33 -7.71 15.74 23.98
N GLY A 34 -7.48 16.10 25.24
CA GLY A 34 -8.56 16.30 26.21
C GLY A 34 -9.49 17.40 25.70
N ALA A 35 -10.79 17.10 25.62
CA ALA A 35 -11.82 17.93 25.02
C ALA A 35 -11.96 19.31 25.72
N LYS A 36 -11.10 20.26 25.40
CA LYS A 36 -11.35 21.68 25.61
C LYS A 36 -11.39 22.34 24.24
N GLU A 37 -12.61 22.58 23.77
CA GLU A 37 -12.92 23.18 22.47
C GLU A 37 -12.62 24.70 22.39
N SER A 38 -11.96 25.27 23.40
CA SER A 38 -11.66 26.70 23.45
C SER A 38 -10.19 27.00 23.14
N GLU A 39 -10.01 27.73 22.04
CA GLU A 39 -8.90 28.64 21.70
C GLU A 39 -7.52 28.02 21.40
N LEU A 40 -7.08 28.25 20.16
CA LEU A 40 -5.70 28.13 19.65
C LEU A 40 -4.97 26.87 20.12
N PHE A 41 -5.29 25.75 19.48
CA PHE A 41 -4.67 24.46 19.74
C PHE A 41 -3.54 24.19 18.73
N SER A 42 -2.34 23.96 19.24
CA SER A 42 -1.10 23.82 18.48
C SER A 42 -0.47 22.43 18.63
N VAL A 43 0.32 21.98 17.64
CA VAL A 43 1.02 20.68 17.73
C VAL A 43 1.95 20.63 18.96
N PHE A 44 2.52 21.76 19.35
CA PHE A 44 3.44 21.87 20.50
C PHE A 44 2.75 21.62 21.85
N GLN A 45 1.42 21.77 21.91
CA GLN A 45 0.63 21.54 23.12
C GLN A 45 0.15 20.08 23.24
N THR A 46 0.42 19.25 22.23
CA THR A 46 -0.05 17.84 22.20
C THR A 46 0.81 16.87 23.00
N GLY A 47 1.87 17.36 23.65
CA GLY A 47 2.84 16.54 24.38
C GLY A 47 3.66 15.60 23.49
N TRP A 48 4.52 14.81 24.12
CA TRP A 48 5.40 13.87 23.40
C TRP A 48 4.69 12.58 22.98
N LEU A 49 5.38 11.76 22.17
CA LEU A 49 4.87 10.46 21.73
C LEU A 49 4.79 9.45 22.88
N SER A 50 3.66 8.75 22.94
CA SER A 50 3.52 7.49 23.66
C SER A 50 3.29 6.40 22.61
N LEU A 51 4.31 5.57 22.36
CA LEU A 51 4.22 4.49 21.39
C LEU A 51 3.72 3.21 22.07
N PRO A 52 2.68 2.56 21.55
CA PRO A 52 2.23 1.28 22.09
C PRO A 52 3.32 0.21 21.93
N THR A 53 3.57 -0.54 23.00
CA THR A 53 4.61 -1.59 22.99
C THR A 53 4.29 -2.70 21.99
N GLU A 54 3.02 -2.93 21.68
CA GLU A 54 2.60 -3.93 20.69
C GLU A 54 3.02 -3.60 19.24
N TRP A 55 3.48 -2.39 18.95
CA TRP A 55 4.00 -2.02 17.62
C TRP A 55 5.39 -2.62 17.36
N ASN A 56 6.14 -2.94 18.41
CA ASN A 56 7.46 -3.54 18.27
C ASN A 56 7.34 -5.06 18.00
N LYS A 57 7.30 -5.44 16.72
CA LYS A 57 7.17 -6.84 16.27
C LYS A 57 8.39 -7.27 15.44
N PRO A 58 9.44 -7.83 16.07
CA PRO A 58 10.70 -8.16 15.38
C PRO A 58 10.53 -9.20 14.26
N GLU A 59 9.60 -10.15 14.42
CA GLU A 59 9.32 -11.17 13.40
C GLU A 59 8.82 -10.55 12.08
N ILE A 60 7.91 -9.57 12.16
CA ILE A 60 7.41 -8.84 10.99
C ILE A 60 8.57 -8.08 10.31
N ILE A 61 9.48 -7.49 11.10
CA ILE A 61 10.64 -6.79 10.55
C ILE A 61 11.54 -7.75 9.76
N LYS A 62 11.75 -8.97 10.26
CA LYS A 62 12.54 -9.99 9.57
C LYS A 62 11.90 -10.40 8.24
N GLU A 63 10.61 -10.67 8.23
CA GLU A 63 9.83 -11.01 7.02
C GLU A 63 9.92 -9.89 5.97
N TRP A 64 9.63 -8.65 6.37
CA TRP A 64 9.65 -7.51 5.45
C TRP A 64 11.05 -7.16 4.95
N LYS A 65 12.10 -7.48 5.71
CA LYS A 65 13.48 -7.34 5.25
C LYS A 65 13.76 -8.25 4.05
N GLN A 66 13.33 -9.51 4.10
CA GLN A 66 13.47 -10.44 2.96
C GLN A 66 12.68 -9.98 1.74
N ILE A 67 11.44 -9.50 1.94
CA ILE A 67 10.60 -8.96 0.85
C ILE A 67 11.25 -7.71 0.24
N LYS A 68 11.86 -6.85 1.06
CA LYS A 68 12.56 -5.64 0.59
C LYS A 68 13.79 -5.99 -0.25
N GLU A 69 14.62 -6.93 0.21
CA GLU A 69 15.80 -7.38 -0.53
C GLU A 69 15.39 -7.96 -1.90
N LEU A 70 14.31 -8.75 -1.94
CA LEU A 70 13.75 -9.26 -3.19
C LEU A 70 13.19 -8.13 -4.07
N LYS A 71 12.48 -7.16 -3.49
CA LYS A 71 11.97 -5.99 -4.22
C LYS A 71 13.10 -5.19 -4.87
N ASP A 72 14.23 -5.03 -4.18
CA ASP A 72 15.40 -4.35 -4.73
C ASP A 72 15.97 -5.13 -5.94
N ALA A 73 16.04 -6.46 -5.85
CA ALA A 73 16.44 -7.30 -6.98
C ALA A 73 15.45 -7.23 -8.17
N VAL A 74 14.14 -7.22 -7.90
CA VAL A 74 13.10 -7.02 -8.93
C VAL A 74 13.24 -5.65 -9.57
N ASN A 75 13.46 -4.59 -8.80
CA ASN A 75 13.61 -3.23 -9.31
C ASN A 75 14.80 -3.12 -10.27
N ILE A 76 15.93 -3.79 -9.97
CA ILE A 76 17.09 -3.82 -10.88
C ILE A 76 16.69 -4.38 -12.25
N GLN A 77 15.94 -5.48 -12.29
CA GLN A 77 15.49 -6.09 -13.54
C GLN A 77 14.44 -5.21 -14.27
N VAL A 78 13.54 -4.57 -13.53
CA VAL A 78 12.58 -3.60 -14.09
C VAL A 78 13.30 -2.40 -14.71
N GLU A 79 14.33 -1.86 -14.04
CA GLU A 79 15.12 -0.75 -14.57
C GLU A 79 15.94 -1.15 -15.79
N GLN A 80 16.45 -2.39 -15.84
CA GLN A 80 17.08 -2.94 -17.04
C GLN A 80 16.11 -2.88 -18.23
N LYS A 81 14.88 -3.36 -18.05
CA LYS A 81 13.84 -3.33 -19.11
C LYS A 81 13.41 -1.91 -19.51
N ARG A 82 13.48 -0.94 -18.60
CA ARG A 82 13.26 0.49 -18.92
C ARG A 82 14.39 1.05 -19.79
N ARG A 83 15.65 0.70 -19.47
CA ARG A 83 16.82 1.11 -20.27
C ARG A 83 16.76 0.54 -21.69
N ASP A 84 16.30 -0.70 -21.80
CA ASP A 84 16.10 -1.39 -23.08
C ASP A 84 14.85 -0.91 -23.84
N LYS A 85 14.09 0.04 -23.27
CA LYS A 85 12.84 0.62 -23.81
C LYS A 85 11.72 -0.39 -24.05
N GLU A 86 11.78 -1.55 -23.42
CA GLU A 86 10.72 -2.57 -23.49
C GLU A 86 9.48 -2.16 -22.68
N ILE A 87 9.70 -1.52 -21.53
CA ILE A 87 8.65 -1.01 -20.62
C ILE A 87 8.89 0.46 -20.31
N ARG A 88 7.80 1.21 -20.04
CA ARG A 88 7.90 2.63 -19.66
C ARG A 88 7.75 2.81 -18.15
N GLN A 89 6.80 2.10 -17.55
CA GLN A 89 6.51 2.15 -16.12
C GLN A 89 6.61 0.75 -15.51
N GLY A 90 6.77 0.66 -14.18
CA GLY A 90 6.83 -0.64 -13.49
C GLY A 90 5.54 -1.43 -13.64
N MET A 91 4.43 -0.71 -13.70
CA MET A 91 3.10 -1.25 -13.93
C MET A 91 2.94 -1.87 -15.32
N ASP A 92 3.82 -1.61 -16.30
CA ASP A 92 3.78 -2.30 -17.60
C ASP A 92 4.35 -3.72 -17.52
N ALA A 93 4.95 -4.11 -16.39
CA ALA A 93 5.70 -5.35 -16.25
C ALA A 93 4.90 -6.48 -15.61
N THR A 94 5.19 -7.70 -16.05
CA THR A 94 4.91 -8.95 -15.34
C THR A 94 6.24 -9.51 -14.87
N VAL A 95 6.32 -9.80 -13.57
CA VAL A 95 7.51 -10.37 -12.92
C VAL A 95 7.27 -11.84 -12.69
N ARG A 96 8.21 -12.68 -13.09
CA ARG A 96 8.23 -14.09 -12.74
C ARG A 96 9.41 -14.35 -11.82
N ILE A 97 9.11 -14.96 -10.68
CA ILE A 97 10.08 -15.28 -9.64
C ILE A 97 10.11 -16.80 -9.50
N THR A 98 11.23 -17.39 -9.87
CA THR A 98 11.45 -18.83 -9.80
C THR A 98 12.28 -19.17 -8.57
N LEU A 99 11.74 -20.03 -7.71
CA LEU A 99 12.27 -20.33 -6.37
C LEU A 99 12.23 -21.83 -6.10
N HIS A 100 13.11 -22.33 -5.23
CA HIS A 100 12.89 -23.66 -4.64
C HIS A 100 11.58 -23.68 -3.83
N PRO A 101 10.67 -24.66 -4.06
CA PRO A 101 9.35 -24.67 -3.42
C PRO A 101 9.42 -24.70 -1.89
N ASP A 102 10.40 -25.41 -1.33
CA ASP A 102 10.59 -25.52 0.12
C ASP A 102 11.33 -24.36 0.79
N SER A 103 11.79 -23.36 0.02
CA SER A 103 12.50 -22.20 0.58
C SER A 103 11.60 -21.37 1.52
N GLU A 104 12.20 -20.80 2.57
CA GLU A 104 11.49 -19.89 3.50
C GLU A 104 10.85 -18.72 2.74
N LEU A 105 11.57 -18.18 1.74
CA LEU A 105 11.11 -17.09 0.89
C LEU A 105 9.92 -17.48 0.02
N SER A 106 9.90 -18.68 -0.57
CA SER A 106 8.73 -19.18 -1.32
C SER A 106 7.46 -19.22 -0.45
N LYS A 107 7.57 -19.76 0.77
CA LYS A 107 6.48 -19.81 1.74
C LYS A 107 6.02 -18.41 2.15
N LEU A 108 6.97 -17.51 2.41
CA LEU A 108 6.70 -16.12 2.77
C LEU A 108 5.93 -15.39 1.66
N LEU A 109 6.39 -15.47 0.41
CA LEU A 109 5.74 -14.80 -0.72
C LEU A 109 4.35 -15.39 -1.02
N SER A 110 4.19 -16.70 -0.88
CA SER A 110 2.91 -17.38 -1.11
C SER A 110 1.86 -16.99 -0.06
N ALA A 111 2.28 -16.59 1.14
CA ALA A 111 1.40 -16.09 2.18
C ALA A 111 0.97 -14.63 1.99
N GLN A 112 1.66 -13.86 1.13
CA GLN A 112 1.33 -12.46 0.89
C GLN A 112 0.25 -12.30 -0.17
N GLU A 113 -0.80 -11.58 0.18
CA GLU A 113 -1.79 -11.15 -0.79
C GLU A 113 -1.27 -9.95 -1.61
N ASN A 114 -1.67 -9.87 -2.88
CA ASN A 114 -1.43 -8.71 -3.74
C ASN A 114 0.06 -8.32 -3.89
N LEU A 115 0.96 -9.30 -3.95
CA LEU A 115 2.42 -9.09 -4.05
C LEU A 115 2.84 -8.16 -5.21
N HIS A 116 2.05 -8.10 -6.28
CA HIS A 116 2.23 -7.18 -7.40
C HIS A 116 2.18 -5.70 -6.98
N LEU A 117 1.37 -5.33 -5.99
CA LEU A 117 1.34 -3.98 -5.42
C LEU A 117 2.62 -3.67 -4.64
N THR A 118 3.11 -4.64 -3.87
CA THR A 118 4.38 -4.51 -3.14
C THR A 118 5.55 -4.25 -4.09
N PHE A 119 5.58 -4.91 -5.24
CA PHE A 119 6.61 -4.68 -6.26
C PHE A 119 6.29 -3.55 -7.24
N ASN A 120 5.09 -2.97 -7.20
CA ASN A 120 4.61 -1.94 -8.13
C ASN A 120 4.66 -2.37 -9.61
N VAL A 121 4.12 -3.57 -9.87
CA VAL A 121 4.05 -4.23 -11.19
C VAL A 121 2.63 -4.74 -11.45
N SER A 122 2.33 -5.14 -12.69
CA SER A 122 0.98 -5.62 -13.05
C SER A 122 0.65 -7.02 -12.56
N SER A 123 1.63 -7.93 -12.62
CA SER A 123 1.46 -9.27 -12.08
C SER A 123 2.77 -9.85 -11.60
N VAL A 124 2.66 -10.76 -10.64
CA VAL A 124 3.76 -11.57 -10.13
C VAL A 124 3.37 -13.03 -10.27
N GLU A 125 4.22 -13.80 -10.93
CA GLU A 125 4.09 -15.25 -11.10
C GLU A 125 5.17 -15.92 -10.25
N LEU A 126 4.75 -16.72 -9.27
CA LEU A 126 5.67 -17.56 -8.50
C LEU A 126 5.79 -18.91 -9.22
N CYS A 127 7.01 -19.30 -9.56
CA CYS A 127 7.31 -20.55 -10.24
C CYS A 127 8.23 -21.43 -9.38
N SER A 128 8.02 -22.73 -9.44
CA SER A 128 8.91 -23.71 -8.78
C SER A 128 10.14 -23.98 -9.64
N GLY A 129 11.33 -23.88 -9.04
CA GLY A 129 12.60 -24.24 -9.65
C GLY A 129 13.50 -25.04 -8.71
N SER A 130 14.69 -25.42 -9.19
CA SER A 130 15.67 -26.20 -8.42
C SER A 130 16.73 -25.35 -7.72
N ASN A 131 16.86 -24.07 -8.08
CA ASN A 131 17.90 -23.19 -7.57
C ASN A 131 17.61 -22.70 -6.14
N GLN A 132 18.66 -22.59 -5.33
CA GLN A 132 18.58 -22.03 -3.97
C GLN A 132 18.37 -20.52 -3.95
N GLN A 133 18.89 -19.81 -4.95
CA GLN A 133 18.73 -18.36 -5.12
C GLN A 133 17.51 -18.06 -6.01
N PRO A 134 16.78 -16.96 -5.74
CA PRO A 134 15.64 -16.57 -6.55
C PRO A 134 16.09 -16.12 -7.94
N GLU A 135 15.52 -16.73 -8.98
CA GLU A 135 15.70 -16.25 -10.35
C GLU A 135 14.55 -15.33 -10.72
N ILE A 136 14.87 -14.11 -11.14
CA ILE A 136 13.88 -13.06 -11.44
C ILE A 136 13.93 -12.76 -12.92
N SER A 137 12.79 -12.87 -13.58
CA SER A 137 12.61 -12.45 -14.96
C SER A 137 11.47 -11.44 -15.07
N VAL A 138 11.67 -10.44 -15.92
CA VAL A 138 10.72 -9.35 -16.13
C VAL A 138 10.38 -9.28 -17.60
N ALA A 139 9.09 -9.24 -17.91
CA ALA A 139 8.59 -9.09 -19.26
C ALA A 139 7.50 -8.01 -19.31
N LYS A 140 7.28 -7.43 -20.48
CA LYS A 140 6.11 -6.57 -20.70
C LYS A 140 4.83 -7.39 -20.54
N SER A 141 3.86 -6.85 -19.83
CA SER A 141 2.57 -7.49 -19.63
C SER A 141 1.82 -7.61 -20.97
N SER A 142 1.31 -8.80 -21.25
CA SER A 142 0.49 -9.12 -22.43
C SER A 142 -1.00 -8.79 -22.25
N LYS A 143 -1.39 -8.37 -21.04
CA LYS A 143 -2.77 -8.07 -20.66
C LYS A 143 -3.23 -6.71 -21.20
N GLN A 144 -4.48 -6.32 -20.95
CA GLN A 144 -4.99 -5.00 -21.33
C GLN A 144 -4.79 -3.98 -20.22
N LYS A 145 -4.32 -2.78 -20.58
CA LYS A 145 -4.13 -1.66 -19.66
C LYS A 145 -5.49 -1.14 -19.16
N CYS A 146 -5.61 -0.94 -17.86
CA CYS A 146 -6.75 -0.27 -17.23
C CYS A 146 -6.47 1.24 -17.11
N GLU A 147 -7.32 2.10 -17.67
CA GLU A 147 -7.09 3.56 -17.62
C GLU A 147 -7.34 4.20 -16.25
N ARG A 148 -7.96 3.48 -15.30
CA ARG A 148 -8.21 3.98 -13.94
C ARG A 148 -7.02 3.77 -13.00
N CYS A 149 -6.49 2.55 -12.98
CA CYS A 149 -5.41 2.17 -12.07
C CYS A 149 -4.06 1.98 -12.77
N TRP A 150 -4.00 2.03 -14.10
CA TRP A 150 -2.81 1.83 -14.93
C TRP A 150 -2.16 0.44 -14.84
N LEU A 151 -2.79 -0.51 -14.14
CA LEU A 151 -2.40 -1.91 -14.17
C LEU A 151 -2.91 -2.61 -15.43
N PHE A 152 -2.21 -3.64 -15.85
CA PHE A 152 -2.55 -4.51 -16.96
C PHE A 152 -3.27 -5.76 -16.41
N LEU A 153 -4.57 -5.87 -16.69
CA LEU A 153 -5.46 -6.87 -16.11
C LEU A 153 -5.97 -7.83 -17.19
N ALA A 154 -6.25 -9.08 -16.80
CA ALA A 154 -6.76 -10.10 -17.72
C ALA A 154 -8.15 -9.76 -18.29
N ASN A 155 -8.98 -9.10 -17.47
CA ASN A 155 -10.28 -8.59 -17.89
C ASN A 155 -10.18 -7.07 -18.01
N SER A 156 -10.37 -6.52 -19.21
CA SER A 156 -10.57 -5.08 -19.34
C SER A 156 -11.85 -4.71 -18.60
N VAL A 157 -11.72 -3.82 -17.64
CA VAL A 157 -12.88 -3.05 -17.19
C VAL A 157 -13.25 -2.20 -18.40
N ALA A 158 -14.28 -2.62 -19.15
CA ALA A 158 -14.81 -1.83 -20.26
C ALA A 158 -15.06 -0.38 -19.80
N PRO A 159 -14.85 0.63 -20.64
CA PRO A 159 -15.15 2.01 -20.29
C PRO A 159 -16.66 2.11 -20.08
N GLN A 160 -17.13 2.00 -18.83
CA GLN A 160 -18.53 2.21 -18.52
C GLN A 160 -18.78 3.71 -18.60
N SER A 161 -19.26 4.13 -19.77
CA SER A 161 -19.82 5.44 -20.03
C SER A 161 -21.16 5.59 -19.31
N SER A 162 -21.11 5.76 -17.99
CA SER A 162 -22.15 6.34 -17.14
C SER A 162 -21.67 6.22 -15.70
N ARG A 163 -21.78 7.30 -14.93
CA ARG A 163 -21.41 7.36 -13.50
C ARG A 163 -22.38 6.55 -12.62
N THR A 164 -22.78 5.36 -13.04
CA THR A 164 -23.82 4.58 -12.39
C THR A 164 -23.34 3.14 -12.26
N ASN A 165 -23.14 2.72 -11.01
CA ASN A 165 -22.79 1.38 -10.54
C ASN A 165 -21.31 0.97 -10.58
N LEU A 166 -20.61 1.47 -9.56
CA LEU A 166 -19.36 0.99 -8.95
C LEU A 166 -19.44 -0.49 -8.49
N LEU A 167 -19.64 -1.44 -9.41
CA LEU A 167 -19.61 -2.87 -9.08
C LEU A 167 -18.98 -3.65 -10.22
N ILE A 168 -17.64 -3.59 -10.32
CA ILE A 168 -16.72 -4.73 -10.49
C ILE A 168 -15.34 -4.16 -10.11
N ASN A 169 -14.97 -4.35 -8.86
CA ASN A 169 -13.61 -4.12 -8.37
C ASN A 169 -13.04 -5.50 -8.03
N PRO A 170 -12.15 -6.08 -8.86
CA PRO A 170 -11.64 -7.43 -8.61
C PRO A 170 -10.69 -7.51 -7.40
N HIS A 171 -10.32 -6.39 -6.76
CA HIS A 171 -9.37 -6.35 -5.63
C HIS A 171 -9.89 -5.61 -4.38
N GLY A 172 -11.20 -5.64 -4.11
CA GLY A 172 -11.68 -5.53 -2.72
C GLY A 172 -11.44 -4.21 -1.97
N ILE A 173 -11.36 -3.06 -2.64
CA ILE A 173 -11.37 -1.75 -1.95
C ILE A 173 -12.76 -1.14 -2.08
N MET A 174 -13.65 -1.49 -1.14
CA MET A 174 -14.68 -0.68 -0.50
C MET A 174 -15.64 -1.60 0.28
N ARG A 175 -15.35 -1.85 1.56
CA ARG A 175 -16.41 -2.13 2.54
C ARG A 175 -16.82 -0.79 3.14
N PHE A 176 -17.83 -0.16 2.55
CA PHE A 176 -18.62 0.80 3.32
C PHE A 176 -19.49 -0.03 4.26
N ILE A 177 -19.30 0.19 5.56
CA ILE A 177 -20.20 -0.27 6.61
C ILE A 177 -21.59 0.27 6.26
N ASP A 178 -22.53 -0.66 6.12
CA ASP A 178 -23.91 -0.44 5.71
C ASP A 178 -24.67 0.36 6.78
N VAL A 179 -24.54 1.69 6.79
CA VAL A 179 -25.35 2.57 7.64
C VAL A 179 -26.59 2.98 6.86
N LYS A 180 -27.55 2.05 6.68
CA LYS A 180 -28.97 2.38 6.51
C LYS A 180 -29.93 1.20 6.73
N ALA A 181 -29.67 0.40 7.76
CA ALA A 181 -30.70 -0.47 8.36
C ALA A 181 -31.38 0.21 9.57
N LYS A 182 -32.12 1.33 9.37
CA LYS A 182 -33.09 1.80 10.36
C LYS A 182 -34.08 2.86 9.84
N GLN A 183 -34.88 2.52 8.82
CA GLN A 183 -36.20 3.16 8.63
C GLN A 183 -37.22 2.12 8.17
N ARG A 184 -37.65 1.28 9.10
CA ARG A 184 -38.96 0.60 9.07
C ARG A 184 -39.46 0.49 10.51
N LYS A 185 -40.26 1.47 10.92
CA LYS A 185 -41.37 1.40 11.89
C LYS A 185 -41.91 2.82 12.04
N ALA A 186 -42.81 3.19 11.13
CA ALA A 186 -43.84 4.18 11.39
C ALA A 186 -45.16 3.39 11.39
N HIS A 187 -45.63 3.12 12.61
CA HIS A 187 -47.05 3.09 12.96
C HIS A 187 -47.20 4.17 14.02
#